data_AF-A0A077R5U6-F1
#
_entry.id   AF-A0A077R5U6-F1
#
_cell.length_a   1.000
_cell.length_b   1.000
_cell.length_c   1.000
_cell.angle_alpha   90.00
_cell.angle_beta   90.00
_cell.angle_gamma   90.00
#
_symmetry.space_group_name_H-M   'P 1'
#
loop_
_entity.id
_entity.type
_entity.pdbx_description
1 polymer ?
#
loop_
_entity_poly.entity_id
_entity_poly.type
_entity_poly.pdbx_seq_one_letter_code
_entity_poly.pdbx_strand_id
1 'polypeptide(L)'
;MSLPKTLAQILFVGTQIVGKALLEAGRQAGRNARAGRVEASAAGAAGVGSGSAASPSDQLTRTHRMTLDEAKLILNLKQDVSAVGLGTASPAAGAEGNSILDQVREAMVKNYDHLFATNAPPAPKGAKGGGAGSFYIQSKVVRARERIEAELGLLGTGNKAEGEATEAPKAEGSDKADKAT
;
A
#
# COMPACT_ATOMS: atom_id res chain seq x y z
N MET A 1 24.40 45.12 31.43
CA MET A 1 24.10 44.68 30.05
C MET A 1 22.91 45.49 29.55
N SER A 2 23.06 46.30 28.51
CA SER A 2 21.95 47.13 28.00
C SER A 2 20.96 46.26 27.22
N LEU A 3 19.79 46.03 27.81
CA LEU A 3 18.62 45.30 27.28
C LEU A 3 18.34 45.51 25.77
N PRO A 4 18.44 46.74 25.20
CA PRO A 4 18.25 46.92 23.75
C PRO A 4 19.29 46.21 22.88
N LYS A 5 20.55 46.09 23.33
CA LYS A 5 21.60 45.38 22.56
C LYS A 5 21.38 43.87 22.57
N THR A 6 20.89 43.32 23.69
CA THR A 6 20.57 41.89 23.82
C THR A 6 19.39 41.49 22.95
N LEU A 7 18.33 42.32 22.89
CA LEU A 7 17.19 42.07 22.01
C LEU A 7 17.59 42.08 20.53
N ALA A 8 18.40 43.07 20.10
CA ALA A 8 18.90 43.13 18.73
C ALA A 8 19.77 41.90 18.37
N GLN A 9 20.58 41.42 19.32
CA GLN A 9 21.45 40.27 19.12
C GLN A 9 20.66 38.95 19.03
N ILE A 10 19.64 38.75 19.86
CA ILE A 10 18.75 37.58 19.78
C ILE A 10 18.01 37.55 18.45
N LEU A 11 17.53 38.71 17.99
CA LEU A 11 16.80 38.82 16.73
C LEU A 11 17.70 38.52 15.52
N PHE A 12 18.93 39.05 15.52
CA PHE A 12 19.90 38.81 14.46
C PHE A 12 20.36 37.34 14.40
N VAL A 13 20.68 36.74 15.55
CA VAL A 13 21.12 35.34 15.63
C VAL A 13 19.95 34.38 15.32
N GLY A 14 18.75 34.67 15.79
CA GLY A 14 17.56 33.85 15.50
C GLY A 14 17.23 33.78 14.02
N THR A 15 17.33 34.91 13.30
CA THR A 15 17.03 34.97 11.86
C THR A 15 18.04 34.18 11.03
N GLN A 16 19.33 34.17 11.42
CA GLN A 16 20.40 33.41 10.76
C GLN A 16 20.19 31.89 10.87
N ILE A 17 19.73 31.41 12.03
CA ILE A 17 19.51 29.98 12.29
C ILE A 17 18.28 29.47 11.53
N VAL A 18 17.17 30.20 11.60
CA VAL A 18 15.92 29.80 10.91
C VAL A 18 16.10 29.82 9.39
N GLY A 19 16.83 30.80 8.84
CA GLY A 19 17.10 30.87 7.40
C GLY A 19 17.92 29.69 6.87
N LYS A 20 18.97 29.28 7.59
CA LYS A 20 19.81 28.14 7.18
C LYS A 20 19.05 26.81 7.27
N ALA A 21 18.27 26.60 8.35
CA ALA A 21 17.47 25.39 8.52
C ALA A 21 16.37 25.26 7.47
N LEU A 22 15.67 26.37 7.14
CA LEU A 22 14.62 26.36 6.10
C LEU A 22 15.19 26.09 4.70
N LEU A 23 16.39 26.61 4.39
CA LEU A 23 17.05 26.36 3.11
C LEU A 23 17.50 24.89 2.97
N GLU A 24 18.07 24.30 4.02
CA GLU A 24 18.44 22.88 4.02
C GLU A 24 17.22 21.96 3.97
N ALA A 25 16.19 22.23 4.78
CA ALA A 25 14.93 21.50 4.75
C ALA A 25 14.22 21.66 3.40
N GLY A 26 14.22 22.87 2.82
CA GLY A 26 13.68 23.12 1.48
C GLY A 26 14.46 22.40 0.38
N ARG A 27 15.78 22.30 0.52
CA ARG A 27 16.63 21.54 -0.41
C ARG A 27 16.45 20.02 -0.24
N GLN A 28 16.20 19.54 0.97
CA GLN A 28 15.89 18.14 1.27
C GLN A 28 14.49 17.75 0.79
N ALA A 29 13.48 18.61 1.02
CA ALA A 29 12.15 18.47 0.44
C ALA A 29 12.20 18.56 -1.09
N GLY A 30 13.03 19.43 -1.65
CA GLY A 30 13.26 19.53 -3.09
C GLY A 30 13.92 18.28 -3.68
N ARG A 31 14.83 17.62 -2.95
CA ARG A 31 15.42 16.34 -3.37
C ARG A 31 14.44 15.19 -3.23
N ASN A 32 13.61 15.14 -2.20
CA ASN A 32 12.56 14.13 -2.05
C ASN A 32 11.43 14.33 -3.07
N ALA A 33 11.05 15.58 -3.36
CA ALA A 33 10.06 15.91 -4.38
C ALA A 33 10.60 15.74 -5.80
N ARG A 34 11.91 15.93 -6.04
CA ARG A 34 12.56 15.57 -7.31
C ARG A 34 12.82 14.08 -7.43
N ALA A 35 13.10 13.37 -6.35
CA ALA A 35 13.11 11.91 -6.35
C ALA A 35 11.70 11.39 -6.69
N GLY A 36 10.65 11.90 -6.03
CA GLY A 36 9.26 11.55 -6.34
C GLY A 36 8.75 12.08 -7.69
N ARG A 37 9.26 13.21 -8.20
CA ARG A 37 8.90 13.73 -9.54
C ARG A 37 9.71 13.12 -10.67
N VAL A 38 10.97 12.75 -10.47
CA VAL A 38 11.74 11.98 -11.45
C VAL A 38 11.26 10.53 -11.42
N GLU A 39 10.80 10.01 -10.29
CA GLU A 39 10.07 8.73 -10.26
C GLU A 39 8.70 8.85 -10.94
N ALA A 40 7.94 9.93 -10.74
CA ALA A 40 6.65 10.13 -11.44
C ALA A 40 6.79 10.53 -12.93
N SER A 41 7.87 11.22 -13.34
CA SER A 41 8.10 11.61 -14.74
C SER A 41 8.94 10.59 -15.52
N ALA A 42 9.76 9.77 -14.85
CA ALA A 42 10.38 8.59 -15.43
C ALA A 42 9.48 7.35 -15.36
N ALA A 43 8.47 7.28 -14.48
CA ALA A 43 7.42 6.24 -14.54
C ALA A 43 6.55 6.33 -15.80
N GLY A 44 6.59 7.45 -16.53
CA GLY A 44 5.98 7.56 -17.85
C GLY A 44 6.81 7.00 -19.01
N ALA A 45 8.12 6.78 -18.84
CA ALA A 45 9.02 6.47 -19.96
C ALA A 45 10.21 5.51 -19.68
N ALA A 46 10.48 5.10 -18.42
CA ALA A 46 11.69 4.37 -18.05
C ALA A 46 11.46 3.26 -16.98
N GLY A 47 10.42 2.45 -17.17
CA GLY A 47 10.09 1.32 -16.29
C GLY A 47 10.55 -0.06 -16.80
N VAL A 48 11.69 -0.15 -17.50
CA VAL A 48 12.35 -1.41 -17.85
C VAL A 48 13.77 -1.37 -17.27
N GLY A 49 13.97 -2.01 -16.12
CA GLY A 49 15.30 -2.38 -15.63
C GLY A 49 15.83 -1.58 -14.44
N SER A 50 15.60 -2.09 -13.22
CA SER A 50 16.65 -2.18 -12.18
C SER A 50 16.18 -3.12 -11.08
N GLY A 51 16.92 -4.21 -10.86
CA GLY A 51 16.57 -5.34 -10.00
C GLY A 51 16.79 -5.09 -8.51
N SER A 52 15.86 -4.38 -7.88
CA SER A 52 15.44 -4.76 -6.53
C SER A 52 14.45 -5.91 -6.67
N ALA A 53 14.47 -6.93 -5.80
CA ALA A 53 13.51 -8.02 -5.85
C ALA A 53 12.10 -7.42 -6.02
N ALA A 54 11.48 -7.64 -7.19
CA ALA A 54 10.24 -6.95 -7.54
C ALA A 54 9.22 -7.29 -6.47
N SER A 55 8.79 -6.28 -5.70
CA SER A 55 7.79 -6.46 -4.65
C SER A 55 6.62 -7.25 -5.27
N PRO A 56 6.06 -8.27 -4.60
CA PRO A 56 4.93 -9.01 -5.15
C PRO A 56 3.81 -8.07 -5.64
N SER A 57 3.60 -6.96 -4.93
CA SER A 57 2.68 -5.88 -5.30
C SER A 57 3.04 -5.19 -6.63
N ASP A 58 4.32 -5.04 -6.98
CA ASP A 58 4.78 -4.45 -8.24
C ASP A 58 4.50 -5.36 -9.44
N GLN A 59 4.57 -6.68 -9.23
CA GLN A 59 4.22 -7.66 -10.27
C GLN A 59 2.73 -7.57 -10.59
N LEU A 60 1.88 -7.46 -9.56
CA LEU A 60 0.44 -7.25 -9.74
C LEU A 60 0.13 -5.95 -10.49
N THR A 61 0.87 -4.86 -10.24
CA THR A 61 0.69 -3.60 -10.96
C THR A 61 0.93 -3.78 -12.47
N ARG A 62 1.91 -4.60 -12.87
CA ARG A 62 2.18 -4.90 -14.29
C ARG A 62 1.06 -5.71 -14.94
N THR A 63 0.50 -6.67 -14.20
CA THR A 63 -0.61 -7.53 -14.66
C THR A 63 -1.93 -6.79 -14.76
N HIS A 64 -2.30 -6.04 -13.71
CA HIS A 64 -3.57 -5.32 -13.65
C HIS A 64 -3.55 -3.96 -14.35
N ARG A 65 -2.35 -3.44 -14.69
CA ARG A 65 -2.14 -2.11 -15.30
C ARG A 65 -2.76 -0.98 -14.48
N MET A 66 -2.76 -1.15 -13.16
CA MET A 66 -3.32 -0.22 -12.19
C MET A 66 -2.62 -0.44 -10.86
N THR A 67 -2.26 0.66 -10.18
CA THR A 67 -1.54 0.62 -8.91
C THR A 67 -2.49 0.29 -7.76
N LEU A 68 -1.93 -0.17 -6.63
CA LEU A 68 -2.73 -0.43 -5.43
C LEU A 68 -3.41 0.84 -4.91
N ASP A 69 -2.72 1.98 -4.97
CA ASP A 69 -3.26 3.27 -4.50
C ASP A 69 -4.37 3.80 -5.42
N GLU A 70 -4.26 3.61 -6.75
CA GLU A 70 -5.36 3.91 -7.67
C GLU A 70 -6.59 3.05 -7.35
N ALA A 71 -6.41 1.77 -7.05
CA ALA A 71 -7.50 0.87 -6.71
C ALA A 71 -8.22 1.29 -5.41
N LYS A 72 -7.45 1.68 -4.37
CA LYS A 72 -8.00 2.21 -3.11
C LYS A 72 -8.81 3.49 -3.34
N LEU A 73 -8.31 4.41 -4.17
CA LEU A 73 -8.99 5.65 -4.50
C LEU A 73 -10.29 5.40 -5.27
N ILE A 74 -10.28 4.50 -6.27
CA ILE A 74 -11.48 4.14 -7.04
C ILE A 74 -12.57 3.57 -6.12
N LEU A 75 -12.20 2.70 -5.18
CA LEU A 75 -13.15 2.09 -4.24
C LEU A 75 -13.37 2.90 -2.96
N ASN A 76 -12.84 4.13 -2.89
CA ASN A 76 -12.94 5.01 -1.73
C ASN A 76 -12.64 4.29 -0.39
N LEU A 77 -11.59 3.47 -0.40
CA LEU A 77 -11.14 2.75 0.78
C LEU A 77 -10.27 3.66 1.63
N LYS A 78 -10.64 3.79 2.91
CA LYS A 78 -9.91 4.62 3.88
C LYS A 78 -8.79 3.87 4.58
N GLN A 79 -8.84 2.53 4.55
CA GLN A 79 -7.85 1.70 5.21
C GLN A 79 -6.63 1.46 4.31
N ASP A 80 -5.44 1.63 4.86
CA ASP A 80 -4.19 1.31 4.19
C ASP A 80 -3.97 -0.20 4.14
N VAL A 81 -4.43 -0.83 3.06
CA VAL A 81 -4.23 -2.28 2.79
C VAL A 81 -2.75 -2.67 2.82
N SER A 82 -1.85 -1.74 2.49
CA SER A 82 -0.39 -1.93 2.54
C SER A 82 0.19 -1.94 3.96
N ALA A 83 -0.49 -1.33 4.93
CA ALA A 83 -0.05 -1.31 6.33
C ALA A 83 -0.46 -2.56 7.11
N VAL A 84 -1.42 -3.34 6.60
CA VAL A 84 -1.93 -4.54 7.28
C VAL A 84 -0.89 -5.66 7.35
N GLY A 85 0.11 -5.67 6.45
CA GLY A 85 1.20 -6.64 6.44
C GLY A 85 2.33 -6.40 7.45
N LEU A 86 2.39 -5.23 8.12
CA LEU A 86 3.55 -4.86 8.95
C LEU A 86 3.37 -5.14 10.45
N GLY A 87 2.27 -5.75 10.89
CA GLY A 87 2.05 -6.06 12.31
C GLY A 87 1.97 -4.84 13.24
N THR A 88 2.00 -3.61 12.73
CA THR A 88 1.98 -2.37 13.52
C THR A 88 0.57 -1.98 14.00
N ALA A 89 -0.43 -2.82 13.75
CA ALA A 89 -1.64 -2.88 14.55
C ALA A 89 -1.60 -4.15 15.40
N SER A 90 -0.84 -4.11 16.49
CA SER A 90 -1.06 -5.04 17.59
C SER A 90 -2.51 -4.84 18.05
N PRO A 91 -3.37 -5.86 18.01
CA PRO A 91 -4.70 -5.74 18.58
C PRO A 91 -4.50 -5.47 20.07
N ALA A 92 -5.09 -4.39 20.58
CA ALA A 92 -5.29 -4.27 22.01
C ALA A 92 -6.01 -5.55 22.46
N ALA A 93 -5.32 -6.34 23.29
CA ALA A 93 -5.79 -7.63 23.77
C ALA A 93 -7.19 -7.48 24.37
N GLY A 94 -8.21 -8.10 23.75
CA GLY A 94 -9.54 -8.22 24.35
C GLY A 94 -10.75 -7.81 23.50
N ALA A 95 -10.68 -7.78 22.17
CA ALA A 95 -11.89 -7.62 21.35
C ALA A 95 -12.08 -8.82 20.41
N GLU A 96 -13.07 -9.66 20.72
CA GLU A 96 -13.74 -10.62 19.83
C GLU A 96 -14.41 -9.84 18.67
N GLY A 97 -13.61 -9.27 17.77
CA GLY A 97 -14.07 -8.40 16.70
C GLY A 97 -13.35 -8.75 15.41
N ASN A 98 -14.13 -8.92 14.32
CA ASN A 98 -13.68 -9.21 12.96
C ASN A 98 -12.28 -8.66 12.68
N SER A 99 -11.39 -9.52 12.19
CA SER A 99 -10.01 -9.14 11.89
C SER A 99 -9.98 -7.89 11.01
N ILE A 100 -8.96 -7.05 11.14
CA ILE A 100 -8.83 -5.81 10.34
C ILE A 100 -8.96 -6.13 8.83
N LEU A 101 -8.46 -7.29 8.40
CA LEU A 101 -8.61 -7.80 7.04
C LEU A 101 -10.07 -8.05 6.65
N ASP A 102 -10.88 -8.59 7.54
CA ASP A 102 -12.31 -8.82 7.31
C ASP A 102 -13.06 -7.48 7.19
N GLN A 103 -12.72 -6.50 8.03
CA GLN A 103 -13.31 -5.15 7.94
C GLN A 103 -12.95 -4.46 6.62
N VAL A 104 -11.71 -4.61 6.16
CA VAL A 104 -11.26 -4.09 4.86
C VAL A 104 -11.98 -4.79 3.71
N ARG A 105 -12.11 -6.12 3.77
CA ARG A 105 -12.85 -6.91 2.78
C ARG A 105 -14.32 -6.50 2.70
N GLU A 106 -14.97 -6.35 3.85
CA GLU A 106 -16.38 -5.93 3.92
C GLU A 106 -16.57 -4.53 3.34
N ALA A 107 -15.73 -3.56 3.74
CA ALA A 107 -15.78 -2.20 3.21
C ALA A 107 -15.55 -2.16 1.69
N MET A 108 -14.62 -2.98 1.19
CA MET A 108 -14.36 -3.12 -0.24
C MET A 108 -15.58 -3.63 -1.00
N VAL A 109 -16.19 -4.73 -0.54
CA VAL A 109 -17.39 -5.30 -1.19
C VAL A 109 -18.54 -4.31 -1.18
N LYS A 110 -18.80 -3.67 -0.04
CA LYS A 110 -19.87 -2.68 0.10
C LYS A 110 -19.69 -1.48 -0.84
N ASN A 111 -18.47 -0.93 -0.91
CA ASN A 111 -18.18 0.21 -1.78
C ASN A 111 -18.23 -0.21 -3.26
N TYR A 112 -17.73 -1.40 -3.58
CA TYR A 112 -17.81 -1.97 -4.93
C TYR A 112 -19.26 -2.10 -5.38
N ASP A 113 -20.13 -2.74 -4.61
CA ASP A 113 -21.53 -2.97 -4.99
C ASP A 113 -22.26 -1.64 -5.23
N HIS A 114 -22.05 -0.67 -4.33
CA HIS A 114 -22.62 0.66 -4.47
C HIS A 114 -22.13 1.38 -5.73
N LEU A 115 -20.81 1.41 -5.97
CA LEU A 115 -20.22 2.08 -7.13
C LEU A 115 -20.56 1.38 -8.45
N PHE A 116 -20.62 0.05 -8.45
CA PHE A 116 -20.96 -0.75 -9.62
C PHE A 116 -22.42 -0.54 -10.02
N ALA A 117 -23.34 -0.54 -9.06
CA ALA A 117 -24.76 -0.25 -9.31
C ALA A 117 -24.98 1.20 -9.78
N THR A 118 -24.34 2.17 -9.11
CA THR A 118 -24.48 3.60 -9.45
C THR A 118 -23.95 3.92 -10.86
N ASN A 119 -22.86 3.26 -11.27
CA ASN A 119 -22.20 3.51 -12.55
C ASN A 119 -22.58 2.48 -13.63
N ALA A 120 -23.71 1.78 -13.48
CA ALA A 120 -24.17 0.84 -14.48
C ALA A 120 -24.30 1.52 -15.86
N PRO A 121 -23.77 0.91 -16.94
CA PRO A 121 -23.80 1.49 -18.27
C PRO A 121 -25.22 1.54 -18.83
N PRO A 122 -25.46 2.39 -19.85
CA PRO A 122 -26.71 2.36 -20.58
C PRO A 122 -26.87 1.02 -21.28
N ALA A 123 -28.12 0.56 -21.40
CA ALA A 123 -28.40 -0.64 -22.15
C ALA A 123 -27.96 -0.50 -23.62
N PRO A 124 -27.54 -1.60 -24.26
CA PRO A 124 -27.22 -1.60 -25.69
C PRO A 124 -28.41 -1.12 -26.53
N LYS A 125 -28.11 -0.59 -27.72
CA LYS A 125 -29.13 -0.02 -28.62
C LYS A 125 -30.29 -1.00 -28.82
N GLY A 126 -31.50 -0.59 -28.42
CA GLY A 126 -32.73 -1.37 -28.57
C GLY A 126 -33.23 -2.05 -27.29
N ALA A 127 -32.47 -2.05 -26.20
CA ALA A 127 -32.91 -2.58 -24.91
C ALA A 127 -33.37 -1.46 -23.96
N LYS A 128 -34.42 -1.71 -23.17
CA LYS A 128 -34.91 -0.81 -22.12
C LYS A 128 -34.25 -1.19 -20.79
N GLY A 129 -33.74 -0.21 -20.07
CA GLY A 129 -33.01 -0.39 -18.81
C GLY A 129 -31.58 0.17 -18.87
N GLY A 130 -30.78 -0.10 -17.84
CA GLY A 130 -29.42 0.42 -17.71
C GLY A 130 -29.34 1.72 -16.90
N GLY A 131 -28.14 2.04 -16.45
CA GLY A 131 -27.87 3.27 -15.68
C GLY A 131 -27.41 4.42 -16.59
N ALA A 132 -27.15 5.57 -15.97
CA ALA A 132 -26.54 6.73 -16.62
C ALA A 132 -25.00 6.68 -16.61
N GLY A 133 -24.42 5.57 -16.14
CA GLY A 133 -22.98 5.40 -16.03
C GLY A 133 -22.31 5.07 -17.37
N SER A 134 -21.05 4.67 -17.32
CA SER A 134 -20.31 4.26 -18.51
C SER A 134 -19.63 2.91 -18.30
N PHE A 135 -19.52 2.14 -19.38
CA PHE A 135 -18.84 0.84 -19.36
C PHE A 135 -17.37 0.97 -18.94
N TYR A 136 -16.73 2.09 -19.29
CA TYR A 136 -15.36 2.38 -18.89
C TYR A 136 -15.22 2.51 -17.37
N ILE A 137 -16.08 3.31 -16.73
CA ILE A 137 -16.05 3.50 -15.27
C ILE A 137 -16.40 2.20 -14.56
N GLN A 138 -17.40 1.47 -15.03
CA GLN A 138 -17.73 0.15 -14.48
C GLN A 138 -16.55 -0.82 -14.60
N SER A 139 -15.86 -0.85 -15.74
CA SER A 139 -14.66 -1.67 -15.95
C SER A 139 -13.52 -1.28 -15.01
N LYS A 140 -13.36 0.01 -14.71
CA LYS A 140 -12.38 0.51 -13.74
C LYS A 140 -12.70 0.08 -12.31
N VAL A 141 -13.97 0.12 -11.91
CA VAL A 141 -14.43 -0.36 -10.60
C VAL A 141 -14.18 -1.86 -10.43
N VAL A 142 -14.44 -2.66 -11.48
CA VAL A 142 -14.14 -4.11 -11.48
C VAL A 142 -12.64 -4.36 -11.37
N ARG A 143 -11.83 -3.71 -12.20
CA ARG A 143 -10.36 -3.80 -12.13
C ARG A 143 -9.83 -3.43 -10.75
N ALA A 144 -10.37 -2.36 -10.15
CA ALA A 144 -10.03 -1.91 -8.81
C ALA A 144 -10.21 -3.01 -7.77
N ARG A 145 -11.37 -3.68 -7.79
CA ARG A 145 -11.66 -4.80 -6.89
C ARG A 145 -10.68 -5.97 -7.09
N GLU A 146 -10.49 -6.41 -8.33
CA GLU A 146 -9.59 -7.53 -8.65
C GLU A 146 -8.16 -7.28 -8.16
N ARG A 147 -7.66 -6.05 -8.29
CA ARG A 147 -6.30 -5.67 -7.83
C ARG A 147 -6.17 -5.77 -6.31
N ILE A 148 -7.19 -5.36 -5.56
CA ILE A 148 -7.17 -5.41 -4.09
C ILE A 148 -7.34 -6.84 -3.60
N GLU A 149 -8.21 -7.63 -4.24
CA GLU A 149 -8.35 -9.07 -3.95
C GLU A 149 -7.04 -9.81 -4.17
N ALA A 150 -6.31 -9.50 -5.25
CA ALA A 150 -5.01 -10.08 -5.51
C ALA A 150 -3.95 -9.67 -4.46
N GLU A 151 -3.99 -8.43 -3.96
CA GLU A 151 -3.10 -7.96 -2.88
C GLU A 151 -3.39 -8.67 -1.55
N LEU A 152 -4.67 -8.81 -1.21
CA LEU A 152 -5.11 -9.54 -0.01
C LEU A 152 -4.73 -11.03 -0.10
N GLY A 153 -4.77 -11.60 -1.31
CA GLY A 153 -4.30 -12.97 -1.58
C GLY A 153 -2.82 -13.15 -1.28
N LEU A 154 -1.98 -12.20 -1.72
CA LEU A 154 -0.54 -12.20 -1.41
C LEU A 154 -0.26 -12.17 0.09
N LEU A 155 -0.97 -11.31 0.83
CA LEU A 155 -0.86 -11.20 2.29
C LEU A 155 -1.29 -12.52 2.99
N GLY A 156 -2.35 -13.17 2.49
CA GLY A 156 -2.81 -14.46 3.01
C GLY A 156 -1.82 -15.62 2.74
N THR A 157 -1.14 -15.60 1.60
CA THR A 157 -0.12 -16.60 1.27
C THR A 157 1.20 -16.37 1.99
N GLY A 158 1.61 -15.11 2.22
CA GLY A 158 2.81 -14.78 2.99
C GLY A 158 2.75 -15.31 4.42
N ASN A 159 1.58 -15.18 5.07
CA ASN A 159 1.34 -15.70 6.42
C ASN A 159 1.34 -17.24 6.49
N LYS A 160 1.04 -17.93 5.38
CA LYS A 160 1.10 -19.40 5.28
C LYS A 160 2.53 -19.91 5.03
N ALA A 161 3.31 -19.21 4.21
CA ALA A 161 4.68 -19.58 3.88
C ALA A 161 5.65 -19.43 5.08
N GLU A 162 5.42 -18.47 5.97
CA GLU A 162 6.19 -18.33 7.23
C GLU A 162 5.84 -19.41 8.26
N GLY A 163 4.61 -19.96 8.23
CA GLY A 163 4.18 -21.07 9.09
C GLY A 163 4.82 -22.41 8.72
N GLU A 164 5.06 -22.67 7.44
CA GLU A 164 5.68 -23.92 6.95
C GLU A 164 7.22 -23.91 7.02
N ALA A 165 7.87 -22.76 7.15
CA ALA A 165 9.33 -22.66 7.29
C ALA A 165 9.85 -22.98 8.71
N THR A 166 8.95 -23.17 9.69
CA THR A 166 9.34 -23.50 11.09
C THR A 166 9.35 -25.01 11.37
N GLU A 167 8.87 -25.85 10.45
CA GLU A 167 8.98 -27.30 10.56
C GLU A 167 10.19 -27.80 9.75
N ALA A 168 11.38 -27.45 10.24
CA ALA A 168 12.61 -28.11 9.79
C ALA A 168 12.54 -29.61 10.15
N PRO A 169 13.01 -30.51 9.27
CA PRO A 169 12.96 -31.94 9.54
C PRO A 169 13.89 -32.22 10.72
N LYS A 170 13.35 -32.85 11.77
CA LYS A 170 14.15 -33.39 12.88
C LYS A 170 15.22 -34.29 12.29
N ALA A 171 16.47 -33.87 12.45
CA ALA A 171 17.63 -34.72 12.30
C ALA A 171 17.55 -35.81 13.37
N GLU A 172 17.05 -37.00 13.01
CA GLU A 172 17.27 -38.21 13.80
C GLU A 172 18.64 -38.80 13.43
N GLY A 173 19.65 -38.31 14.14
CA GLY A 173 20.87 -39.08 14.37
C GLY A 173 20.83 -39.65 15.79
N SER A 174 20.64 -40.96 15.91
CA SER A 174 21.17 -41.70 17.06
C SER A 174 21.44 -43.15 16.68
N ASP A 175 22.72 -43.37 16.41
CA ASP A 175 23.50 -44.55 16.74
C ASP A 175 22.96 -45.33 17.95
N LYS A 176 22.70 -46.64 17.79
CA LYS A 176 23.04 -47.63 18.82
C LYS A 176 23.03 -49.08 18.32
N ALA A 177 24.22 -49.68 18.43
CA ALA A 177 24.52 -51.02 18.93
C ALA A 177 24.26 -52.26 18.05
N ASP A 178 25.37 -52.88 17.66
CA ASP A 178 25.76 -54.24 18.06
C ASP A 178 24.71 -55.06 18.84
N LYS A 179 24.34 -56.24 18.29
CA LYS A 179 24.53 -57.58 18.91
C LYS A 179 23.54 -58.63 18.40
N ALA A 180 24.08 -59.79 18.01
CA ALA A 180 23.44 -61.09 17.70
C ALA A 180 22.58 -61.11 16.42
N THR A 181 22.78 -62.02 15.46
CA THR A 181 23.05 -63.46 15.57
C THR A 181 23.73 -63.95 14.30
#